data_AF-X0VE44-F1
#
_entry.id   AF-X0VE44-F1
#
_cell.length_a   1.000
_cell.length_b   1.000
_cell.length_c   1.000
_cell.angle_alpha   90.00
_cell.angle_beta   90.00
_cell.angle_gamma   90.00
#
_symmetry.space_group_name_H-M   'P 1'
#
loop_
_entity.id
_entity.type
_entity.pdbx_description
1 polymer ?
#
loop_
_entity_poly.entity_id
_entity_poly.type
_entity_poly.pdbx_seq_one_letter_code
_entity_poly.pdbx_strand_id
1 'polypeptide(L)'
;LEHDERGGLAVIDTATDEVLDSIAPVSTGGHSFLDLLGVTPDGSHVYWANYYHWVNIVKVSTNKVVKTLDVGKAFGRAGSMLFNLRGITPVSIAFTSDGSRAYMVCHDNFYVVVFDTGKRKFVGTIRVGQHPQGIVITPDDRFAYVTNAESEDVSVIELATNTVVTNIPLTSD
;
A
#
# COMPACT_ATOMS: atom_id res chain seq x y z
N LEU A 1 28.58 -17.26 1.21
CA LEU A 1 27.12 -17.44 1.32
C LEU A 1 26.55 -16.05 1.41
N GLU A 2 26.20 -15.45 0.28
CA GLU A 2 25.51 -14.16 0.30
C GLU A 2 24.13 -14.41 0.92
N HIS A 3 23.90 -13.81 2.10
CA HIS A 3 22.56 -13.73 2.65
C HIS A 3 21.74 -12.96 1.64
N ASP A 4 20.73 -13.62 1.12
CA ASP A 4 19.77 -13.00 0.23
C ASP A 4 18.88 -12.06 1.04
N GLU A 5 19.35 -10.83 1.29
CA GLU A 5 18.63 -9.76 2.00
C GLU A 5 17.45 -9.17 1.19
N ARG A 6 16.89 -9.95 0.25
CA ARG A 6 15.80 -9.52 -0.63
C ARG A 6 14.43 -9.41 0.07
N GLY A 7 14.34 -9.75 1.35
CA GLY A 7 13.07 -9.81 2.11
C GLY A 7 12.17 -10.95 1.65
N GLY A 8 11.05 -11.18 2.33
CA GLY A 8 10.15 -12.30 2.07
C GLY A 8 8.87 -12.23 2.88
N LEU A 9 7.79 -12.85 2.39
CA LEU A 9 6.55 -13.04 3.15
C LEU A 9 6.54 -14.45 3.75
N ALA A 10 6.55 -14.55 5.08
CA ALA A 10 6.34 -15.81 5.78
C ALA A 10 4.85 -16.09 5.99
N VAL A 11 4.46 -17.34 5.85
CA VAL A 11 3.13 -17.84 6.25
C VAL A 11 3.30 -18.57 7.57
N ILE A 12 2.62 -18.11 8.61
CA ILE A 12 2.79 -18.62 9.98
C ILE A 12 1.48 -19.22 10.47
N ASP A 13 1.55 -20.41 11.07
CA ASP A 13 0.45 -20.97 11.85
C ASP A 13 0.41 -20.29 13.22
N THR A 14 -0.69 -19.61 13.54
CA THR A 14 -0.83 -18.87 14.80
C THR A 14 -1.15 -19.74 16.00
N ALA A 15 -1.47 -21.02 15.81
CA ALA A 15 -1.68 -21.96 16.90
C ALA A 15 -0.37 -22.59 17.38
N THR A 16 0.62 -22.71 16.50
CA THR A 16 1.90 -23.39 16.78
C THR A 16 3.12 -22.47 16.70
N ASP A 17 2.96 -21.24 16.21
CA ASP A 17 4.03 -20.29 15.88
C ASP A 17 5.04 -20.83 14.84
N GLU A 18 4.65 -21.84 14.06
CA GLU A 18 5.50 -22.44 13.03
C GLU A 18 5.37 -21.73 11.67
N VAL A 19 6.49 -21.64 10.95
CA VAL A 19 6.51 -21.15 9.55
C VAL A 19 6.09 -22.28 8.61
N LEU A 20 4.91 -22.13 7.99
CA LEU A 20 4.35 -23.07 7.03
C LEU A 20 4.95 -22.90 5.63
N ASP A 21 5.27 -21.68 5.24
CA ASP A 21 5.78 -21.35 3.91
C ASP A 21 6.57 -20.03 3.91
N SER A 22 7.39 -19.83 2.89
CA SER A 22 8.16 -18.60 2.68
C SER A 22 8.09 -18.20 1.21
N ILE A 23 7.55 -17.01 0.97
CA ILE A 23 7.29 -16.49 -0.35
C ILE A 23 8.34 -15.43 -0.66
N ALA A 24 9.20 -15.73 -1.62
CA ALA A 24 10.17 -14.78 -2.13
C ALA A 24 9.47 -13.67 -2.95
N PRO A 25 9.94 -12.42 -2.89
CA PRO A 25 9.45 -11.37 -3.76
C PRO A 25 9.86 -11.67 -5.20
N VAL A 26 9.01 -11.28 -6.15
CA VAL A 26 9.42 -11.26 -7.56
C VAL A 26 10.27 -10.01 -7.77
N SER A 27 11.58 -10.13 -7.53
CA SER A 27 12.51 -8.99 -7.51
C SER A 27 12.88 -8.49 -8.91
N THR A 28 12.86 -7.17 -9.09
CA THR A 28 13.65 -6.47 -10.12
C THR A 28 14.60 -5.40 -9.54
N GLY A 29 14.79 -5.33 -8.21
CA GLY A 29 15.77 -4.45 -7.54
C GLY A 29 15.76 -4.70 -6.02
N GLY A 30 16.94 -4.79 -5.39
CA GLY A 30 17.13 -5.39 -4.06
C GLY A 30 17.05 -4.44 -2.85
N HIS A 31 16.97 -5.04 -1.65
CA HIS A 31 16.83 -4.46 -0.29
C HIS A 31 15.41 -4.04 0.12
N SER A 32 14.90 -4.73 1.15
CA SER A 32 13.65 -4.47 1.87
C SER A 32 13.92 -3.63 3.11
N PHE A 33 13.63 -2.32 3.06
CA PHE A 33 13.79 -1.45 4.22
C PHE A 33 12.49 -1.27 5.03
N LEU A 34 11.33 -1.44 4.39
CA LEU A 34 10.00 -1.47 5.00
C LEU A 34 9.04 -2.26 4.10
N ASP A 35 8.21 -3.11 4.71
CA ASP A 35 7.21 -3.94 4.04
C ASP A 35 5.81 -3.57 4.54
N LEU A 36 4.87 -3.36 3.61
CA LEU A 36 3.44 -3.24 3.92
C LEU A 36 2.72 -4.51 3.50
N LEU A 37 1.82 -5.01 4.35
CA LEU A 37 0.92 -6.11 4.05
C LEU A 37 -0.55 -5.66 4.20
N GLY A 38 -1.40 -6.12 3.29
CA GLY A 38 -2.86 -5.98 3.39
C GLY A 38 -3.56 -7.19 2.81
N VAL A 39 -4.54 -7.73 3.52
CA VAL A 39 -5.34 -8.88 3.05
C VAL A 39 -6.68 -8.38 2.53
N THR A 40 -7.13 -8.88 1.38
CA THR A 40 -8.46 -8.56 0.85
C THR A 40 -9.56 -8.99 1.84
N PRO A 41 -10.72 -8.31 1.90
CA PRO A 41 -11.78 -8.64 2.86
C PRO A 41 -12.28 -10.09 2.78
N ASP A 42 -12.22 -10.70 1.59
CA ASP A 42 -12.57 -12.10 1.35
C ASP A 42 -11.46 -13.10 1.74
N GLY A 43 -10.32 -12.61 2.24
CA GLY A 43 -9.16 -13.41 2.62
C GLY A 43 -8.42 -14.06 1.44
N SER A 44 -8.76 -13.74 0.20
CA SER A 44 -8.27 -14.50 -0.96
C SER A 44 -6.88 -14.07 -1.45
N HIS A 45 -6.49 -12.81 -1.20
CA HIS A 45 -5.21 -12.27 -1.64
C HIS A 45 -4.53 -11.39 -0.58
N VAL A 46 -3.20 -11.41 -0.58
CA VAL A 46 -2.35 -10.46 0.14
C VAL A 46 -1.72 -9.50 -0.84
N TYR A 47 -1.81 -8.21 -0.55
CA TYR A 47 -1.06 -7.14 -1.18
C TYR A 47 0.18 -6.90 -0.33
N TRP A 48 1.35 -7.06 -0.94
CA TRP A 48 2.65 -6.88 -0.30
C TRP A 48 3.46 -5.87 -1.09
N ALA A 49 3.73 -4.71 -0.48
CA ALA A 49 4.41 -3.59 -1.13
C ALA A 49 5.80 -3.34 -0.55
N ASN A 50 6.75 -3.02 -1.45
CA ASN A 50 8.16 -2.79 -1.12
C ASN A 50 8.58 -1.39 -1.60
N TYR A 51 9.59 -0.79 -0.95
CA TYR A 51 10.05 0.61 -1.12
C TYR A 51 10.50 1.05 -2.54
N TYR A 52 10.57 0.12 -3.49
CA TYR A 52 10.81 0.44 -4.90
C TYR A 52 9.51 0.86 -5.55
N HIS A 53 8.93 0.01 -6.39
CA HIS A 53 7.79 0.39 -7.22
C HIS A 53 6.80 -0.75 -7.34
N TRP A 54 6.99 -1.79 -6.54
CA TRP A 54 6.36 -3.07 -6.78
C TRP A 54 5.39 -3.38 -5.66
N VAL A 55 4.17 -3.73 -6.07
CA VAL A 55 3.19 -4.36 -5.20
C VAL A 55 2.96 -5.78 -5.70
N ASN A 56 3.38 -6.75 -4.90
CA ASN A 56 3.14 -8.16 -5.13
C ASN A 56 1.73 -8.52 -4.64
N ILE A 57 1.01 -9.30 -5.43
CA ILE A 57 -0.29 -9.85 -5.09
C ILE A 57 -0.11 -11.35 -4.95
N VAL A 58 -0.28 -11.85 -3.73
CA VAL A 58 -0.16 -13.26 -3.37
C VAL A 58 -1.54 -13.86 -3.26
N LYS A 59 -1.76 -15.03 -3.88
CA LYS A 59 -2.99 -15.80 -3.67
C LYS A 59 -2.83 -16.69 -2.44
N VAL A 60 -3.66 -16.46 -1.42
CA VAL A 60 -3.58 -17.11 -0.10
C VAL A 60 -3.71 -18.62 -0.19
N SER A 61 -4.63 -19.13 -1.00
CA SER A 61 -4.85 -20.59 -1.09
C SER A 61 -3.68 -21.38 -1.70
N THR A 62 -2.67 -20.70 -2.23
CA THR A 62 -1.54 -21.33 -2.93
C THR A 62 -0.18 -20.80 -2.52
N ASN A 63 -0.12 -19.77 -1.66
CA ASN A 63 1.11 -19.06 -1.28
C ASN A 63 1.98 -18.64 -2.47
N LYS A 64 1.35 -18.22 -3.58
CA LYS A 64 2.05 -17.84 -4.80
C LYS A 64 1.78 -16.40 -5.15
N VAL A 65 2.84 -15.68 -5.54
CA VAL A 65 2.71 -14.38 -6.21
C VAL A 65 2.01 -14.63 -7.55
N VAL A 66 0.81 -14.09 -7.71
CA VAL A 66 0.00 -14.21 -8.93
C VAL A 66 0.10 -12.97 -9.82
N LYS A 67 0.56 -11.85 -9.27
CA LYS A 67 0.77 -10.61 -10.01
C LYS A 67 1.77 -9.71 -9.28
N THR A 68 2.54 -8.94 -10.04
CA THR A 68 3.36 -7.86 -9.52
C THR A 68 3.02 -6.58 -10.29
N LEU A 69 2.74 -5.50 -9.58
CA LEU A 69 2.30 -4.22 -10.14
C LEU A 69 3.40 -3.18 -10.05
N ASP A 70 3.76 -2.56 -11.18
CA ASP A 70 4.61 -1.37 -11.24
C ASP A 70 3.77 -0.13 -10.96
N VAL A 71 3.94 0.48 -9.79
CA VAL A 71 3.33 1.76 -9.41
C VAL A 71 4.30 2.93 -9.52
N GLY A 72 5.57 2.67 -9.83
CA GLY A 72 6.63 3.68 -9.83
C GLY A 72 6.50 4.75 -10.89
N LYS A 73 5.96 4.37 -12.05
CA LYS A 73 5.70 5.31 -13.14
C LYS A 73 4.75 6.44 -12.74
N ALA A 74 3.90 6.22 -11.73
CA ALA A 74 2.97 7.24 -11.25
C ALA A 74 3.67 8.43 -10.56
N PHE A 75 4.92 8.27 -10.12
CA PHE A 75 5.64 9.27 -9.31
C PHE A 75 6.77 9.99 -10.06
N GLY A 76 7.08 9.60 -11.30
CA GLY A 76 8.08 10.25 -12.14
C GLY A 76 9.49 10.31 -11.50
N ARG A 77 10.19 11.44 -11.63
CA ARG A 77 11.48 11.69 -10.95
C ARG A 77 11.32 12.05 -9.47
N ALA A 78 10.11 12.32 -9.00
CA ALA A 78 9.78 12.67 -7.62
C ALA A 78 9.54 11.42 -6.76
N GLY A 79 10.43 10.45 -6.88
CA GLY A 79 10.44 9.28 -5.98
C GLY A 79 10.74 9.70 -4.54
N SER A 80 10.66 8.72 -3.64
CA SER A 80 11.08 8.83 -2.24
C SER A 80 12.31 9.72 -2.06
N MET A 81 12.20 10.80 -1.27
CA MET A 81 13.36 11.61 -0.88
C MET A 81 14.25 10.84 0.09
N LEU A 82 13.67 9.94 0.90
CA LEU A 82 14.43 8.93 1.62
C LEU A 82 15.14 8.03 0.60
N PHE A 83 16.46 7.91 0.76
CA PHE A 83 17.36 7.04 -0.02
C PHE A 83 17.62 7.42 -1.49
N ASN A 84 17.13 8.56 -2.00
CA ASN A 84 17.32 8.99 -3.40
C ASN A 84 16.88 7.90 -4.41
N LEU A 85 15.91 7.07 -4.01
CA LEU A 85 15.37 6.00 -4.82
C LEU A 85 14.19 6.54 -5.61
N ARG A 86 14.12 6.18 -6.90
CA ARG A 86 12.84 6.21 -7.60
C ARG A 86 12.00 5.12 -6.94
N GLY A 87 11.14 5.51 -6.00
CA GLY A 87 10.46 4.59 -5.10
C GLY A 87 9.10 5.06 -4.60
N ILE A 88 8.33 4.14 -4.04
CA ILE A 88 7.15 4.35 -3.20
C ILE A 88 7.51 4.09 -1.75
N THR A 89 6.77 4.69 -0.84
CA THR A 89 6.98 4.53 0.61
C THR A 89 5.71 4.02 1.26
N PRO A 90 5.33 2.75 0.99
CA PRO A 90 4.05 2.22 1.44
C PRO A 90 4.03 2.09 2.96
N VAL A 91 3.01 2.68 3.61
CA VAL A 91 2.87 2.67 5.08
C VAL A 91 1.55 2.09 5.57
N SER A 92 0.48 2.20 4.79
CA SER A 92 -0.84 1.69 5.15
C SER A 92 -1.64 1.36 3.90
N ILE A 93 -2.55 0.37 3.99
CA ILE A 93 -3.50 0.03 2.93
C ILE A 93 -4.87 -0.28 3.52
N ALA A 94 -5.91 0.23 2.88
CA ALA A 94 -7.30 -0.08 3.19
C ALA A 94 -8.03 -0.60 1.93
N PHE A 95 -9.04 -1.44 2.14
CA PHE A 95 -9.88 -2.00 1.09
C PHE A 95 -11.31 -1.49 1.24
N THR A 96 -12.02 -1.32 0.12
CA THR A 96 -13.48 -1.13 0.17
C THR A 96 -14.14 -2.37 0.78
N SER A 97 -15.33 -2.21 1.36
CA SER A 97 -16.05 -3.29 2.03
C SER A 97 -16.36 -4.46 1.09
N ASP A 98 -16.63 -4.17 -0.18
CA ASP A 98 -16.83 -5.15 -1.25
C ASP A 98 -15.52 -5.76 -1.79
N GLY A 99 -14.38 -5.27 -1.30
CA GLY A 99 -13.04 -5.68 -1.70
C GLY A 99 -12.66 -5.31 -3.13
N SER A 100 -13.44 -4.49 -3.86
CA SER A 100 -13.23 -4.16 -5.28
C SER A 100 -12.12 -3.12 -5.54
N ARG A 101 -11.73 -2.38 -4.50
CA ARG A 101 -10.66 -1.38 -4.53
C ARG A 101 -9.73 -1.53 -3.33
N ALA A 102 -8.49 -1.12 -3.52
CA ALA A 102 -7.53 -0.94 -2.44
C ALA A 102 -6.86 0.44 -2.56
N TYR A 103 -6.60 1.06 -1.41
CA TYR A 103 -6.06 2.41 -1.27
C TYR A 103 -4.83 2.34 -0.38
N MET A 104 -3.66 2.54 -0.97
CA MET A 104 -2.36 2.43 -0.29
C MET A 104 -1.73 3.79 -0.10
N VAL A 105 -1.41 4.16 1.13
CA VAL A 105 -0.74 5.41 1.47
C VAL A 105 0.76 5.30 1.15
N CYS A 106 1.28 6.32 0.47
CA CYS A 106 2.71 6.49 0.21
C CYS A 106 3.23 7.78 0.87
N HIS A 107 4.00 7.61 1.94
CA HIS A 107 4.44 8.64 2.88
C HIS A 107 5.22 9.81 2.22
N ASP A 108 6.40 9.55 1.66
CA ASP A 108 7.26 10.58 1.05
C ASP A 108 6.73 11.09 -0.29
N ASN A 109 5.74 10.39 -0.86
CA ASN A 109 5.20 10.74 -2.15
C ASN A 109 4.02 11.73 -2.02
N PHE A 110 3.39 11.84 -0.85
CA PHE A 110 2.18 12.66 -0.62
C PHE A 110 0.95 12.18 -1.41
N TYR A 111 0.87 10.86 -1.66
CA TYR A 111 -0.21 10.27 -2.44
C TYR A 111 -0.81 9.04 -1.76
N VAL A 112 -2.08 8.80 -2.08
CA VAL A 112 -2.71 7.48 -2.00
C VAL A 112 -2.71 6.84 -3.39
N VAL A 113 -2.25 5.60 -3.49
CA VAL A 113 -2.29 4.77 -4.69
C VAL A 113 -3.57 3.95 -4.70
N VAL A 114 -4.29 3.96 -5.82
CA VAL A 114 -5.55 3.24 -6.00
C VAL A 114 -5.35 2.01 -6.88
N PHE A 115 -5.88 0.88 -6.43
CA PHE A 115 -5.90 -0.38 -7.15
C PHE A 115 -7.33 -0.85 -7.44
N ASP A 116 -7.52 -1.50 -8.58
CA ASP A 116 -8.67 -2.34 -8.87
C ASP A 116 -8.26 -3.79 -8.59
N THR A 117 -8.86 -4.38 -7.57
CA THR A 117 -8.46 -5.68 -7.01
C THR A 117 -8.91 -6.83 -7.91
N GLY A 118 -10.13 -6.76 -8.45
CA GLY A 118 -10.67 -7.77 -9.36
C GLY A 118 -9.84 -7.90 -10.64
N LYS A 119 -9.39 -6.76 -11.19
CA LYS A 119 -8.50 -6.73 -12.37
C LYS A 119 -7.02 -6.80 -12.01
N ARG A 120 -6.69 -6.78 -10.71
CA ARG A 120 -5.31 -6.74 -10.17
C ARG A 120 -4.47 -5.72 -10.93
N LYS A 121 -4.91 -4.46 -10.92
CA LYS A 121 -4.26 -3.37 -11.65
C LYS A 121 -4.16 -2.10 -10.82
N PHE A 122 -3.11 -1.34 -11.08
CA PHE A 122 -3.01 0.06 -10.70
C PHE A 122 -4.05 0.89 -11.48
N VAL A 123 -4.70 1.83 -10.79
CA VAL A 123 -5.75 2.71 -11.35
C VAL A 123 -5.27 4.14 -11.44
N GLY A 124 -4.61 4.66 -10.40
CA GLY A 124 -4.20 6.05 -10.33
C GLY A 124 -3.69 6.43 -8.96
N THR A 125 -3.42 7.72 -8.78
CA THR A 125 -2.98 8.32 -7.51
C THR A 125 -3.88 9.48 -7.12
N ILE A 126 -4.02 9.70 -5.82
CA ILE A 126 -4.77 10.81 -5.22
C ILE A 126 -3.78 11.58 -4.37
N ARG A 127 -3.57 12.87 -4.67
CA ARG A 127 -2.70 13.72 -3.85
C ARG A 127 -3.40 14.06 -2.53
N VAL A 128 -2.69 13.95 -1.43
CA VAL A 128 -3.17 14.26 -0.07
C VAL A 128 -2.24 15.28 0.60
N GLY A 129 -2.38 15.48 1.92
CA GLY A 129 -1.47 16.29 2.71
C GLY A 129 -0.03 15.74 2.78
N GLN A 130 0.82 16.41 3.55
CA GLN A 130 2.25 16.08 3.65
C GLN A 130 2.50 14.97 4.68
N HIS A 131 3.37 14.03 4.32
CA HIS A 131 3.67 12.82 5.10
C HIS A 131 2.42 12.07 5.59
N PRO A 132 1.58 11.54 4.68
CA PRO A 132 0.45 10.72 5.06
C PRO A 132 0.91 9.40 5.71
N GLN A 133 0.19 8.96 6.75
CA GLN A 133 0.57 7.81 7.59
C GLN A 133 -0.46 6.69 7.55
N GLY A 134 -1.71 6.99 7.96
CA GLY A 134 -2.79 6.02 8.06
C GLY A 134 -3.90 6.30 7.06
N ILE A 135 -4.63 5.26 6.67
CA ILE A 135 -5.89 5.37 5.92
C ILE A 135 -6.95 4.45 6.51
N VAL A 136 -8.18 4.95 6.59
CA VAL A 136 -9.37 4.16 6.92
C VAL A 136 -10.50 4.51 5.95
N ILE A 137 -11.33 3.52 5.62
CA ILE A 137 -12.49 3.66 4.72
C ILE A 137 -13.77 3.52 5.55
N THR A 138 -14.76 4.36 5.26
CA THR A 138 -16.08 4.26 5.91
C THR A 138 -16.78 2.96 5.50
N PRO A 139 -17.58 2.32 6.39
CA PRO A 139 -18.25 1.06 6.05
C PRO A 139 -19.21 1.13 4.84
N ASP A 140 -19.67 2.32 4.48
CA ASP A 140 -20.52 2.58 3.31
C ASP A 140 -19.73 2.87 2.03
N ASP A 141 -18.39 2.75 2.06
CA ASP A 141 -17.46 3.00 0.95
C ASP A 141 -17.59 4.39 0.31
N ARG A 142 -18.12 5.37 1.04
CA ARG A 142 -18.24 6.74 0.54
C ARG A 142 -16.97 7.54 0.68
N PHE A 143 -16.30 7.41 1.83
CA PHE A 143 -15.13 8.23 2.15
C PHE A 143 -13.95 7.41 2.64
N ALA A 144 -12.75 7.92 2.37
CA ALA A 144 -11.56 7.55 3.10
C ALA A 144 -10.99 8.76 3.85
N TYR A 145 -10.40 8.50 5.00
CA TYR A 145 -9.71 9.51 5.82
C TYR A 145 -8.24 9.15 5.88
N VAL A 146 -7.39 10.13 5.57
CA VAL A 146 -5.93 9.98 5.58
C VAL A 146 -5.33 10.95 6.57
N THR A 147 -4.58 10.44 7.55
CA THR A 147 -3.86 11.28 8.50
C THR A 147 -2.56 11.77 7.89
N ASN A 148 -2.31 13.08 7.91
CA ASN A 148 -1.12 13.70 7.35
C ASN A 148 -0.29 14.32 8.48
N ALA A 149 0.88 13.75 8.74
CA ALA A 149 1.65 14.09 9.93
C ALA A 149 2.35 15.45 9.84
N GLU A 150 2.87 15.81 8.66
CA GLU A 150 3.64 17.06 8.49
C GLU A 150 2.74 18.26 8.21
N SER A 151 1.64 18.08 7.46
CA SER A 151 0.68 19.17 7.22
C SER A 151 -0.32 19.35 8.35
N GLU A 152 -0.26 18.53 9.40
CA GLU A 152 -1.11 18.61 10.59
C GLU A 152 -2.63 18.62 10.26
N ASP A 153 -3.04 17.83 9.26
CA ASP A 153 -4.41 17.77 8.78
C ASP A 153 -4.86 16.33 8.43
N VAL A 154 -6.17 16.16 8.26
CA VAL A 154 -6.78 14.91 7.77
C VAL A 154 -7.39 15.17 6.39
N SER A 155 -6.88 14.47 5.37
CA SER A 155 -7.47 14.52 4.03
C SER A 155 -8.70 13.62 3.98
N VAL A 156 -9.83 14.16 3.51
CA VAL A 156 -11.07 13.41 3.28
C VAL A 156 -11.22 13.16 1.78
N ILE A 157 -11.22 11.89 1.39
CA ILE A 157 -11.31 11.45 -0.02
C ILE A 157 -12.71 10.91 -0.28
N GLU A 158 -13.39 11.40 -1.32
CA GLU A 158 -14.60 10.76 -1.85
C GLU A 158 -14.21 9.62 -2.80
N LEU A 159 -14.63 8.39 -2.47
CA LEU A 159 -14.16 7.19 -3.20
C LEU A 159 -14.80 7.01 -4.58
N ALA A 160 -16.03 7.52 -4.77
CA ALA A 160 -16.72 7.46 -6.05
C ALA A 160 -15.97 8.24 -7.15
N THR A 161 -15.34 9.36 -6.77
CA THR A 161 -14.61 10.25 -7.67
C THR A 161 -13.10 10.13 -7.54
N ASN A 162 -12.60 9.49 -6.47
CA ASN A 162 -11.18 9.45 -6.09
C ASN A 162 -10.58 10.85 -5.97
N THR A 163 -11.28 11.76 -5.30
CA THR A 163 -10.84 13.15 -5.10
C THR A 163 -10.85 13.52 -3.62
N VAL A 164 -9.90 14.37 -3.21
CA VAL A 164 -9.95 15.00 -1.89
C VAL A 164 -11.04 16.07 -1.91
N VAL A 165 -12.03 15.92 -1.05
CA VAL A 165 -13.16 16.87 -0.93
C VAL A 165 -12.93 17.93 0.13
N THR A 166 -12.09 17.64 1.14
CA THR A 166 -11.66 18.61 2.13
C THR A 166 -10.44 18.11 2.90
N ASN A 167 -9.69 19.04 3.48
CA ASN A 167 -8.68 18.77 4.50
C ASN A 167 -9.15 19.39 5.81
N ILE A 168 -9.14 18.60 6.89
CA ILE A 168 -9.54 19.02 8.22
C ILE A 168 -8.28 19.33 9.03
N PRO A 169 -7.98 20.60 9.34
CA PRO A 169 -6.86 20.95 10.21
C PRO A 169 -7.02 20.33 11.60
N LEU A 170 -5.91 19.90 12.19
CA LEU A 170 -5.88 19.39 13.58
C LEU A 170 -5.62 20.50 14.61
N THR A 171 -5.24 21.69 14.15
CA THR A 171 -5.14 22.89 14.98
C THR A 171 -6.51 23.55 15.11
N SER A 172 -6.80 24.10 16.29
CA SER A 172 -7.93 25.01 16.49
C SER A 172 -7.51 26.43 16.11
N ASP A 173 -8.38 27.16 15.42
CA ASP A 173 -8.29 28.62 15.29
C ASP A 173 -8.24 29.32 16.66
#